data_AF-A0A1J5BRL0-F1
#
_entry.id   AF-A0A1J5BRL0-F1
#
_cell.length_a   1.000
_cell.length_b   1.000
_cell.length_c   1.000
_cell.angle_alpha   90.00
_cell.angle_beta   90.00
_cell.angle_gamma   90.00
#
_symmetry.space_group_name_H-M   'P 1'
#
loop_
_entity.id
_entity.type
_entity.pdbx_description
1 polymer ?
#
loop_
_entity_poly.entity_id
_entity_poly.type
_entity_poly.pdbx_seq_one_letter_code
_entity_poly.pdbx_strand_id
1 'polypeptide(L)'
;MKLKLLAVLAGAVVALPAMAADVTYRKDVAPMLEKYCADCHSAKAGAPTVKEFDDDKARKEQYKKDKVGPRNDTYETVLQLIAYPDAGAFMRRLDDGTSQYAGGKPGNMYKYLCEKGNDAECAANLKVLKAWVGEGGWNLNRFKARGDVPAITKEQLDKLQLKY
;
A
#
# COMPACT_ATOMS: atom_id res chain seq x y z
N MET A 1 42.29 -5.44 -53.19
CA MET A 1 41.96 -5.06 -51.80
C MET A 1 40.61 -5.65 -51.46
N LYS A 2 40.54 -6.56 -50.46
CA LYS A 2 39.30 -7.24 -50.03
C LYS A 2 38.72 -6.48 -48.83
N LEU A 3 37.64 -5.71 -49.01
CA LEU A 3 36.87 -5.17 -47.90
C LEU A 3 35.92 -6.26 -47.40
N LYS A 4 36.15 -6.75 -46.17
CA LYS A 4 35.21 -7.62 -45.46
C LYS A 4 34.17 -6.72 -44.78
N LEU A 5 32.91 -6.79 -45.23
CA LEU A 5 31.78 -6.22 -44.50
C LEU A 5 31.49 -7.10 -43.27
N LEU A 6 31.69 -6.54 -42.08
CA LEU A 6 31.21 -7.10 -40.82
C LEU A 6 29.78 -6.58 -40.59
N ALA A 7 28.80 -7.47 -40.70
CA ALA A 7 27.42 -7.18 -40.33
C ALA A 7 27.28 -7.21 -38.80
N VAL A 8 27.11 -6.05 -38.19
CA VAL A 8 26.70 -5.92 -36.78
C VAL A 8 25.18 -6.01 -36.74
N LEU A 9 24.63 -7.16 -36.33
CA LEU A 9 23.23 -7.26 -35.92
C LEU A 9 23.08 -6.59 -34.54
N ALA A 10 22.64 -5.33 -34.52
CA ALA A 10 22.11 -4.70 -33.33
C ALA A 10 20.72 -5.29 -33.05
N GLY A 11 20.65 -6.27 -32.15
CA GLY A 11 19.39 -6.78 -31.61
C GLY A 11 18.72 -5.70 -30.77
N ALA A 12 17.72 -5.03 -31.34
CA ALA A 12 16.81 -4.19 -30.58
C ALA A 12 15.99 -5.09 -29.65
N VAL A 13 16.39 -5.17 -28.38
CA VAL A 13 15.53 -5.72 -27.33
C VAL A 13 14.39 -4.73 -27.15
N VAL A 14 13.26 -5.01 -27.80
CA VAL A 14 12.00 -4.32 -27.52
C VAL A 14 11.62 -4.73 -26.10
N ALA A 15 11.89 -3.85 -25.14
CA ALA A 15 11.30 -3.94 -23.82
C ALA A 15 9.80 -3.73 -23.99
N LEU A 16 9.05 -4.83 -24.20
CA LEU A 16 7.61 -4.79 -24.10
C LEU A 16 7.27 -4.22 -22.72
N PRO A 17 6.36 -3.24 -22.61
CA PRO A 17 5.87 -2.84 -21.32
C PRO A 17 5.28 -4.10 -20.70
N ALA A 18 5.83 -4.53 -19.57
CA ALA A 18 5.17 -5.50 -18.74
C ALA A 18 3.82 -4.87 -18.40
N MET A 19 2.78 -5.26 -19.14
CA MET A 19 1.40 -4.98 -18.77
C MET A 19 1.32 -5.43 -17.32
N ALA A 20 1.20 -4.48 -16.41
CA ALA A 20 0.98 -4.79 -15.01
C ALA A 20 -0.23 -5.73 -15.01
N ALA A 21 0.00 -7.01 -14.69
CA ALA A 21 -1.05 -7.99 -14.61
C ALA A 21 -2.19 -7.38 -13.78
N ASP A 22 -3.45 -7.63 -14.15
CA ASP A 22 -4.61 -7.12 -13.40
C ASP A 22 -4.49 -7.50 -11.93
N VAL A 23 -3.97 -6.57 -11.10
CA VAL A 23 -3.80 -6.78 -9.67
C VAL A 23 -5.18 -6.64 -9.04
N THR A 24 -5.60 -7.68 -8.33
CA THR A 24 -6.91 -7.73 -7.67
C THR A 24 -6.76 -7.99 -6.19
N TYR A 25 -7.77 -7.63 -5.41
CA TYR A 25 -7.76 -7.88 -3.99
C TYR A 25 -7.68 -9.38 -3.70
N ARG A 26 -8.55 -10.19 -4.28
CA ARG A 26 -8.64 -11.64 -4.02
C ARG A 26 -7.37 -12.39 -4.35
N LYS A 27 -6.75 -12.08 -5.50
CA LYS A 27 -5.60 -12.83 -6.01
C LYS A 27 -4.29 -12.38 -5.38
N ASP A 28 -4.09 -11.08 -5.21
CA ASP A 28 -2.76 -10.53 -4.96
C ASP A 28 -2.64 -9.83 -3.60
N VAL A 29 -3.68 -9.12 -3.16
CA VAL A 29 -3.62 -8.31 -1.93
C VAL A 29 -4.08 -9.09 -0.70
N ALA A 30 -5.19 -9.82 -0.77
CA ALA A 30 -5.71 -10.58 0.36
C ALA A 30 -4.69 -11.60 0.90
N PRO A 31 -3.98 -12.39 0.07
CA PRO A 31 -2.92 -13.28 0.57
C PRO A 31 -1.76 -12.53 1.23
N MET A 32 -1.44 -11.32 0.74
CA MET A 32 -0.40 -10.48 1.32
C MET A 32 -0.83 -9.93 2.69
N LEU A 33 -2.06 -9.43 2.82
CA LEU A 33 -2.59 -8.97 4.10
C LEU A 33 -2.71 -10.13 5.10
N GLU A 34 -3.13 -11.31 4.64
CA GLU A 34 -3.16 -12.50 5.49
C GLU A 34 -1.76 -12.85 5.99
N LYS A 35 -0.77 -12.91 5.09
CA LYS A 35 0.60 -13.30 5.45
C LYS A 35 1.29 -12.31 6.38
N TYR A 36 1.16 -11.02 6.11
CA TYR A 36 2.01 -9.99 6.73
C TYR A 36 1.29 -9.13 7.78
N CYS A 37 -0.04 -9.11 7.81
CA CYS A 37 -0.82 -8.18 8.62
C CYS A 37 -1.80 -8.86 9.59
N ALA A 38 -2.27 -10.07 9.27
CA ALA A 38 -3.41 -10.69 9.97
C ALA A 38 -3.15 -10.97 11.46
N ASP A 39 -1.90 -11.18 11.87
CA ASP A 39 -1.54 -11.41 13.27
C ASP A 39 -1.91 -10.24 14.20
N CYS A 40 -2.05 -9.03 13.66
CA CYS A 40 -2.43 -7.84 14.43
C CYS A 40 -3.70 -7.14 13.91
N HIS A 41 -4.12 -7.43 12.68
CA HIS A 41 -5.17 -6.69 11.98
C HIS A 41 -6.32 -7.57 11.47
N SER A 42 -6.46 -8.82 11.94
CA SER A 42 -7.58 -9.69 11.60
C SER A 42 -8.61 -9.83 12.72
N ALA A 43 -9.84 -10.18 12.36
CA ALA A 43 -10.88 -10.55 13.30
C ALA A 43 -10.43 -11.71 14.20
N LYS A 44 -9.65 -12.66 13.66
CA LYS A 44 -9.08 -13.79 14.40
C LYS A 44 -8.07 -13.33 15.46
N ALA A 45 -7.32 -12.26 15.19
CA ALA A 45 -6.42 -11.62 16.14
C ALA A 45 -7.15 -10.73 17.17
N GLY A 46 -8.49 -10.63 17.10
CA GLY A 46 -9.26 -9.72 17.94
C GLY A 46 -9.13 -8.24 17.54
N ALA A 47 -8.74 -7.97 16.29
CA ALA A 47 -8.61 -6.61 15.79
C ALA A 47 -9.98 -5.91 15.73
N PRO A 48 -10.15 -4.75 16.39
CA PRO A 48 -11.38 -3.97 16.34
C PRO A 48 -11.56 -3.28 14.98
N THR A 49 -12.78 -2.89 14.62
CA THR A 49 -13.01 -1.99 13.48
C THR A 49 -12.28 -0.64 13.69
N VAL A 50 -12.07 0.13 12.61
CA VAL A 50 -11.49 1.47 12.70
C VAL A 50 -12.25 2.34 13.71
N LYS A 51 -13.58 2.28 13.67
CA LYS A 51 -14.44 3.04 14.58
C LYS A 51 -14.24 2.60 16.04
N GLU A 52 -14.21 1.30 16.32
CA GLU A 52 -14.02 0.78 17.69
C GLU A 52 -12.61 1.06 18.23
N PHE A 53 -11.59 1.05 17.37
CA PHE A 53 -10.21 1.37 17.75
C PHE A 53 -10.06 2.84 18.18
N ASP A 54 -10.82 3.74 17.57
CA ASP A 54 -10.73 5.19 17.79
C ASP A 54 -11.81 5.76 18.71
N ASP A 55 -12.76 4.95 19.18
CA ASP A 55 -13.94 5.43 19.90
C ASP A 55 -13.63 5.94 21.32
N ASP A 56 -12.66 5.32 22.01
CA ASP A 56 -12.32 5.58 23.41
C ASP A 56 -10.81 5.46 23.61
N LYS A 57 -10.26 6.42 24.36
CA LYS A 57 -8.81 6.49 24.58
C LYS A 57 -8.29 5.32 25.41
N ALA A 58 -9.02 4.88 26.43
CA ALA A 58 -8.57 3.78 27.28
C ALA A 58 -8.58 2.45 26.51
N ARG A 59 -9.64 2.19 25.72
CA ARG A 59 -9.70 1.05 24.79
C ARG A 59 -8.57 1.08 23.76
N LYS A 60 -8.34 2.23 23.14
CA LYS A 60 -7.25 2.41 22.17
C LYS A 60 -5.88 2.08 22.76
N GLU A 61 -5.60 2.53 23.98
CA GLU A 61 -4.35 2.18 24.66
C GLU A 61 -4.29 0.70 25.04
N GLN A 62 -5.42 0.06 25.36
CA GLN A 62 -5.47 -1.39 25.57
C GLN A 62 -5.12 -2.15 24.29
N TYR A 63 -5.75 -1.83 23.16
CA TYR A 63 -5.43 -2.46 21.88
C TYR A 63 -3.95 -2.32 21.51
N LYS A 64 -3.35 -1.16 21.74
CA LYS A 64 -1.91 -0.95 21.52
C LYS A 64 -1.04 -1.81 22.43
N LYS A 65 -1.40 -1.98 23.70
CA LYS A 65 -0.69 -2.88 24.65
C LYS A 65 -0.79 -4.33 24.20
N ASP A 66 -1.96 -4.73 23.71
CA ASP A 66 -2.23 -6.06 23.17
C ASP A 66 -1.64 -6.27 21.77
N LYS A 67 -1.00 -5.23 21.20
CA LYS A 67 -0.37 -5.21 19.88
C LYS A 67 -1.34 -5.48 18.73
N VAL A 68 -2.62 -5.21 18.92
CA VAL A 68 -3.64 -5.28 17.88
C VAL A 68 -3.96 -3.89 17.34
N GLY A 69 -4.18 -3.80 16.03
CA GLY A 69 -4.55 -2.57 15.35
C GLY A 69 -5.96 -2.62 14.76
N PRO A 70 -6.39 -1.59 14.02
CA PRO A 70 -7.66 -1.61 13.31
C PRO A 70 -7.72 -2.74 12.29
N ARG A 71 -8.85 -3.43 12.21
CA ARG A 71 -9.09 -4.55 11.31
C ARG A 71 -8.94 -4.14 9.84
N ASN A 72 -8.24 -4.94 9.06
CA ASN A 72 -8.05 -4.76 7.61
C ASN A 72 -7.94 -6.09 6.83
N ASP A 73 -8.46 -7.18 7.40
CA ASP A 73 -8.43 -8.55 6.84
C ASP A 73 -9.50 -8.82 5.79
N THR A 74 -10.38 -7.86 5.52
CA THR A 74 -11.38 -7.93 4.44
C THR A 74 -11.24 -6.74 3.49
N TYR A 75 -11.81 -6.85 2.30
CA TYR A 75 -11.82 -5.77 1.32
C TYR A 75 -12.43 -4.49 1.90
N GLU A 76 -13.60 -4.60 2.52
CA GLU A 76 -14.35 -3.47 3.07
C GLU A 76 -13.62 -2.81 4.26
N THR A 77 -12.86 -3.59 5.03
CA THR A 77 -12.13 -3.08 6.19
C THR A 77 -10.83 -2.38 5.78
N VAL A 78 -10.12 -2.87 4.77
CA VAL A 78 -8.97 -2.14 4.21
C VAL A 78 -9.39 -0.87 3.47
N LEU A 79 -10.53 -0.89 2.77
CA LEU A 79 -11.06 0.30 2.08
C LEU A 79 -11.31 1.48 3.03
N GLN A 80 -11.63 1.22 4.30
CA GLN A 80 -11.83 2.26 5.30
C GLN A 80 -10.58 3.10 5.59
N LEU A 81 -9.41 2.49 5.37
CA LEU A 81 -8.10 3.11 5.55
C LEU A 81 -7.57 3.73 4.25
N ILE A 82 -8.22 3.47 3.11
CA ILE A 82 -7.82 3.96 1.80
C ILE A 82 -8.67 5.18 1.42
N ALA A 83 -9.99 5.03 1.45
CA ALA A 83 -10.93 6.00 0.91
C ALA A 83 -11.68 6.79 2.00
N TYR A 84 -12.39 6.09 2.90
CA TYR A 84 -13.20 6.73 3.95
C TYR A 84 -13.54 5.72 5.06
N PRO A 85 -13.41 6.06 6.36
CA PRO A 85 -13.25 7.42 6.91
C PRO A 85 -11.81 7.91 7.06
N ASP A 86 -10.80 7.02 7.12
CA ASP A 86 -9.41 7.42 7.35
C ASP A 86 -8.60 7.43 6.04
N ALA A 87 -9.04 8.28 5.11
CA ALA A 87 -8.44 8.41 3.78
C ALA A 87 -6.90 8.52 3.85
N GLY A 88 -6.22 7.75 3.00
CA GLY A 88 -4.76 7.74 2.89
C GLY A 88 -4.03 7.08 4.07
N ALA A 89 -4.71 6.51 5.06
CA ALA A 89 -4.04 5.88 6.21
C ALA A 89 -3.25 4.65 5.78
N PHE A 90 -3.82 3.78 4.96
CA PHE A 90 -3.13 2.62 4.40
C PHE A 90 -1.84 3.06 3.70
N MET A 91 -1.94 4.05 2.81
CA MET A 91 -0.82 4.60 2.07
C MET A 91 0.25 5.17 3.01
N ARG A 92 -0.12 6.02 3.98
CA ARG A 92 0.84 6.63 4.93
C ARG A 92 1.60 5.61 5.77
N ARG A 93 0.97 4.48 6.13
CA ARG A 93 1.59 3.46 7.00
C ARG A 93 2.53 2.56 6.21
N LEU A 94 2.27 2.38 4.93
CA LEU A 94 3.01 1.48 4.04
C LEU A 94 3.92 2.21 3.05
N ASP A 95 3.93 3.54 3.03
CA ASP A 95 4.81 4.32 2.17
C ASP A 95 6.29 4.04 2.47
N ASP A 96 7.12 4.03 1.43
CA ASP A 96 8.57 3.83 1.53
C ASP A 96 9.33 5.11 1.93
N GLY A 97 8.63 6.23 2.11
CA GLY A 97 9.23 7.51 2.47
C GLY A 97 9.53 8.42 1.28
N THR A 98 9.23 7.98 0.05
CA THR A 98 9.55 8.72 -1.18
C THR A 98 8.43 9.65 -1.65
N SER A 99 7.22 9.50 -1.11
CA SER A 99 6.07 10.34 -1.49
C SER A 99 6.23 11.79 -1.00
N GLN A 100 5.62 12.74 -1.74
CA GLN A 100 5.74 14.21 -1.54
C GLN A 100 5.44 14.71 -0.10
N TYR A 101 4.75 13.94 0.72
CA TYR A 101 4.41 14.30 2.10
C TYR A 101 4.91 13.31 3.15
N ALA A 102 5.80 12.39 2.77
CA ALA A 102 6.32 11.37 3.68
C ALA A 102 7.43 11.89 4.62
N GLY A 103 8.04 13.03 4.29
CA GLY A 103 9.13 13.62 5.09
C GLY A 103 10.40 12.76 5.09
N GLY A 104 10.60 11.93 4.06
CA GLY A 104 11.79 11.11 3.87
C GLY A 104 11.88 9.88 4.78
N LYS A 105 10.82 9.54 5.52
CA LYS A 105 10.79 8.36 6.40
C LYS A 105 9.73 7.37 5.95
N PRO A 106 10.04 6.07 5.91
CA PRO A 106 9.04 5.05 5.67
C PRO A 106 7.93 5.08 6.72
N GLY A 107 6.73 4.72 6.31
CA GLY A 107 5.62 4.46 7.21
C GLY A 107 5.97 3.35 8.20
N ASN A 108 5.38 3.40 9.40
CA ASN A 108 5.71 2.47 10.47
C ASN A 108 5.29 1.01 10.22
N MET A 109 4.49 0.75 9.18
CA MET A 109 4.08 -0.59 8.77
C MET A 109 4.80 -1.08 7.49
N TYR A 110 5.53 -0.23 6.78
CA TYR A 110 6.26 -0.60 5.56
C TYR A 110 7.17 -1.81 5.77
N LYS A 111 7.90 -1.83 6.89
CA LYS A 111 8.81 -2.93 7.27
C LYS A 111 8.14 -4.30 7.47
N TYR A 112 6.82 -4.35 7.57
CA TYR A 112 6.08 -5.61 7.70
C TYR A 112 5.61 -6.13 6.35
N LEU A 113 5.79 -5.40 5.24
CA LEU A 113 5.48 -5.89 3.89
C LEU A 113 6.44 -6.99 3.41
N CYS A 114 7.34 -7.50 4.25
CA CYS A 114 8.30 -8.51 3.90
C CYS A 114 8.76 -9.30 5.11
N GLU A 115 9.44 -10.41 4.84
CA GLU A 115 10.20 -11.09 5.87
C GLU A 115 11.30 -10.18 6.41
N LYS A 116 11.62 -10.35 7.70
CA LYS A 116 12.61 -9.50 8.38
C LYS A 116 13.97 -9.54 7.67
N GLY A 117 14.43 -8.39 7.21
CA GLY A 117 15.71 -8.24 6.51
C GLY A 117 15.63 -8.41 4.99
N ASN A 118 14.43 -8.49 4.42
CA ASN A 118 14.21 -8.62 2.98
C ASN A 118 13.61 -7.35 2.34
N ASP A 119 14.39 -6.26 2.33
CA ASP A 119 13.92 -4.95 1.83
C ASP A 119 13.47 -4.99 0.36
N ALA A 120 14.05 -5.89 -0.45
CA ALA A 120 13.65 -6.10 -1.84
C ALA A 120 12.22 -6.63 -1.97
N GLU A 121 11.82 -7.54 -1.06
CA GLU A 121 10.45 -8.03 -0.98
C GLU A 121 9.49 -6.93 -0.51
N CYS A 122 9.89 -6.08 0.44
CA CYS A 122 9.06 -4.96 0.89
C CYS A 122 8.78 -3.99 -0.28
N ALA A 123 9.80 -3.68 -1.08
CA ALA A 123 9.65 -2.86 -2.27
C ALA A 123 8.80 -3.54 -3.36
N ALA A 124 8.94 -4.86 -3.55
CA ALA A 124 8.13 -5.61 -4.51
C ALA A 124 6.65 -5.65 -4.09
N ASN A 125 6.37 -5.93 -2.82
CA ASN A 125 5.02 -5.99 -2.27
C ASN A 125 4.36 -4.61 -2.26
N LEU A 126 5.11 -3.54 -1.95
CA LEU A 126 4.59 -2.17 -2.09
C LEU A 126 4.19 -1.84 -3.53
N LYS A 127 4.94 -2.32 -4.54
CA LYS A 127 4.57 -2.11 -5.96
C LYS A 127 3.25 -2.79 -6.30
N VAL A 128 3.00 -4.00 -5.79
CA VAL A 128 1.71 -4.70 -5.96
C VAL A 128 0.58 -3.87 -5.34
N LEU A 129 0.76 -3.38 -4.11
CA LEU A 129 -0.24 -2.54 -3.46
C LEU A 129 -0.49 -1.22 -4.19
N LYS A 130 0.56 -0.53 -4.66
CA LYS A 130 0.45 0.69 -5.47
C LYS A 130 -0.30 0.43 -6.78
N ALA A 131 -0.01 -0.68 -7.45
CA ALA A 131 -0.71 -1.09 -8.67
C ALA A 131 -2.20 -1.38 -8.42
N TRP A 132 -2.53 -2.08 -7.32
CA TRP A 132 -3.91 -2.35 -6.93
C TRP A 132 -4.70 -1.08 -6.57
N VAL A 133 -4.06 -0.16 -5.83
CA VAL A 133 -4.65 1.13 -5.48
C VAL A 133 -4.95 1.95 -6.74
N GLY A 134 -4.09 1.85 -7.75
CA GLY A 134 -4.26 2.51 -9.04
C GLY A 134 -3.24 3.62 -9.28
N GLU A 135 -2.95 3.88 -10.55
CA GLU A 135 -2.03 4.93 -10.96
C GLU A 135 -2.52 6.31 -10.48
N GLY A 136 -1.69 7.03 -9.73
CA GLY A 136 -2.06 8.30 -9.09
C GLY A 136 -2.95 8.15 -7.85
N GLY A 137 -3.40 6.95 -7.51
CA GLY A 137 -4.20 6.67 -6.31
C GLY A 137 -3.40 6.59 -5.01
N TRP A 138 -2.07 6.40 -5.09
CA TRP A 138 -1.20 6.36 -3.91
C TRP A 138 -1.00 7.76 -3.32
N ASN A 139 -1.99 8.22 -2.56
CA ASN A 139 -2.06 9.57 -2.02
C ASN A 139 -1.99 9.56 -0.49
N LEU A 140 -1.10 10.37 0.08
CA LEU A 140 -0.90 10.48 1.53
C LEU A 140 -1.85 11.48 2.20
N ASN A 141 -2.61 12.24 1.42
CA ASN A 141 -3.59 13.20 1.89
C ASN A 141 -4.60 12.55 2.83
N ARG A 142 -5.16 13.39 3.70
CA ARG A 142 -6.16 12.99 4.70
C ARG A 142 -7.53 13.49 4.26
N PHE A 143 -8.58 12.97 4.89
CA PHE A 143 -9.93 13.48 4.63
C PHE A 143 -10.07 14.99 4.92
N LYS A 144 -9.33 15.49 5.92
CA LYS A 144 -9.15 16.93 6.20
C LYS A 144 -7.68 17.27 6.19
N ALA A 145 -7.33 18.49 5.80
CA ALA A 145 -5.95 18.96 5.81
C ALA A 145 -5.32 18.83 7.21
N ARG A 146 -4.02 18.57 7.27
CA ARG A 146 -3.27 18.49 8.52
C ARG A 146 -1.83 18.92 8.34
N GLY A 147 -1.46 20.01 8.99
CA GLY A 147 -0.16 20.66 8.75
C GLY A 147 -0.03 20.99 7.26
N ASP A 148 1.08 20.58 6.67
CA ASP A 148 1.42 20.89 5.28
C ASP A 148 0.76 19.93 4.28
N VAL A 149 0.04 18.91 4.78
CA VAL A 149 -0.65 17.91 3.95
C VAL A 149 -2.07 18.41 3.65
N PRO A 150 -2.41 18.65 2.37
CA PRO A 150 -3.75 19.09 1.99
C PRO A 150 -4.81 18.00 2.24
N ALA A 151 -6.07 18.42 2.23
CA ALA A 151 -7.19 17.49 2.19
C ALA A 151 -7.19 16.72 0.86
N ILE A 152 -7.66 15.48 0.88
CA ILE A 152 -7.88 14.69 -0.33
C ILE A 152 -9.04 15.29 -1.14
N THR A 153 -8.88 15.37 -2.46
CA THR A 153 -9.93 15.87 -3.37
C THR A 153 -10.72 14.72 -3.99
N LYS A 154 -11.87 15.04 -4.60
CA LYS A 154 -12.67 14.06 -5.33
C LYS A 154 -11.90 13.47 -6.51
N GLU A 155 -11.16 14.30 -7.23
CA GLU A 155 -10.35 13.90 -8.40
C GLU A 155 -9.23 12.94 -8.00
N GLN A 156 -8.68 13.11 -6.78
CA GLN A 156 -7.68 12.19 -6.23
C GLN A 156 -8.31 10.86 -5.83
N LEU A 157 -9.52 10.89 -5.24
CA LEU A 157 -10.27 9.66 -4.95
C LEU A 157 -10.68 8.91 -6.22
N ASP A 158 -10.96 9.61 -7.32
CA ASP A 158 -11.32 9.01 -8.61
C ASP A 158 -10.18 8.23 -9.29
N LYS A 159 -8.95 8.35 -8.77
CA LYS A 159 -7.82 7.53 -9.22
C LYS A 159 -7.78 6.14 -8.58
N LEU A 160 -8.59 5.91 -7.54
CA LEU A 160 -8.65 4.62 -6.87
C LEU A 160 -9.32 3.58 -7.78
N GLN A 161 -8.62 2.48 -8.06
CA GLN A 161 -9.13 1.35 -8.84
C GLN A 161 -9.70 0.25 -7.95
N LEU A 162 -8.85 -0.28 -7.04
CA LEU A 162 -9.24 -1.19 -5.95
C LEU A 162 -10.08 -2.38 -6.44
N LYS A 163 -9.65 -3.01 -7.54
CA LYS A 163 -10.31 -4.19 -8.12
C LYS A 163 -10.42 -5.30 -7.08
N TYR A 164 -11.60 -5.92 -6.97
CA TYR A 164 -11.85 -6.99 -6.03
C TYR A 164 -11.22 -8.31 -6.48
#